data_AF-A0A520LZ39-F1
#
_entry.id   AF-A0A520LZ39-F1
#
_cell.length_a   1.000
_cell.length_b   1.000
_cell.length_c   1.000
_cell.angle_alpha   90.00
_cell.angle_beta   90.00
_cell.angle_gamma   90.00
#
_symmetry.space_group_name_H-M   'P 1'
#
loop_
_entity.id
_entity.type
_entity.pdbx_description
1 polymer ?
#
loop_
_entity_poly.entity_id
_entity_poly.type
_entity_poly.pdbx_seq_one_letter_code
_entity_poly.pdbx_strand_id
1 'polypeptide(L)' 'KIVGSVLRPRPLAEKARIIARFADDVLNLFKERQIIPLVDQVFPLEDVCKAHQMMESSEHFGKLVLQVDQTQDVQ' A
#
# COMPACT_ATOMS: atom_id res chain seq x y z
N LYS A 1 7.28 14.83 15.14
CA LYS A 1 6.55 15.60 14.10
C LYS A 1 6.22 14.64 12.96
N ILE A 2 4.95 14.42 12.66
CA ILE A 2 4.53 13.61 11.50
C ILE A 2 4.39 14.54 10.31
N VAL A 3 4.94 14.17 9.15
CA VAL A 3 4.87 14.95 7.92
C VAL A 3 4.29 14.05 6.83
N GLY A 4 3.20 14.49 6.21
CA GLY A 4 2.53 13.80 5.10
C GLY A 4 2.56 14.65 3.83
N SER A 5 2.33 13.99 2.68
CA SER A 5 2.16 14.65 1.39
C SER A 5 0.93 14.07 0.69
N VAL A 6 0.17 14.91 0.00
CA VAL A 6 -0.94 14.47 -0.85
C VAL A 6 -0.45 14.30 -2.28
N LEU A 7 -0.60 13.09 -2.84
CA LEU A 7 -0.18 12.78 -4.22
C LEU A 7 -1.33 12.89 -5.23
N ARG A 8 -2.56 12.57 -4.80
CA ARG A 8 -3.75 12.49 -5.67
C ARG A 8 -4.03 13.79 -6.45
N PRO A 9 -4.01 15.00 -5.85
CA PRO A 9 -4.40 16.21 -6.57
C PRO A 9 -3.29 16.81 -7.46
N ARG A 10 -2.07 16.23 -7.49
CA ARG A 10 -0.93 16.83 -8.20
C ARG A 10 -1.01 16.59 -9.73
N PRO A 11 -0.52 17.54 -10.55
CA PRO A 11 -0.38 17.34 -12.00
C PRO A 11 0.43 16.09 -12.34
N LEU A 12 0.13 15.49 -13.49
CA LEU A 12 0.76 14.23 -13.94
C LEU A 12 2.28 14.32 -13.98
N ALA A 13 2.83 15.39 -14.57
CA ALA A 13 4.27 15.59 -14.70
C ALA A 13 4.98 15.64 -13.33
N GLU A 14 4.36 16.31 -12.35
CA GLU A 14 4.91 16.39 -11.00
C GLU A 14 4.83 15.04 -10.28
N LYS A 15 3.71 14.34 -10.40
CA LYS A 15 3.53 12.98 -9.86
C LYS A 15 4.56 12.01 -10.42
N ALA A 16 4.80 12.05 -11.74
CA ALA A 16 5.80 11.21 -12.40
C ALA A 16 7.20 11.49 -11.84
N ARG A 17 7.58 12.76 -11.65
CA ARG A 17 8.86 13.13 -11.05
C ARG A 17 9.01 12.63 -9.61
N ILE A 18 7.95 12.73 -8.81
CA ILE A 18 7.93 12.23 -7.42
C ILE A 18 8.09 10.70 -7.39
N ILE A 19 7.38 9.99 -8.26
CA ILE A 19 7.43 8.53 -8.34
C ILE A 19 8.82 8.06 -8.78
N ALA A 20 9.40 8.68 -9.81
CA ALA A 20 10.75 8.34 -10.30
C ALA A 20 11.79 8.49 -9.18
N ARG A 21 11.78 9.62 -8.48
CA ARG A 21 12.68 9.84 -7.35
C ARG A 21 12.46 8.84 -6.21
N PHE A 22 11.20 8.56 -5.87
CA PHE A 22 10.90 7.55 -4.84
C PHE A 22 11.43 6.16 -5.25
N ALA A 23 11.34 5.82 -6.54
CA ALA A 23 11.84 4.55 -7.06
C ALA A 23 13.36 4.43 -6.86
N ASP A 24 14.11 5.48 -7.24
CA ASP A 24 15.56 5.53 -7.12
C ASP A 24 16.03 5.50 -5.65
N ASP A 25 15.36 6.27 -4.79
CA ASP A 25 15.77 6.48 -3.40
C ASP A 25 15.32 5.34 -2.46
N VAL A 26 14.15 4.73 -2.69
CA VAL A 26 13.45 3.92 -1.66
C VAL A 26 13.28 2.45 -2.05
N LEU A 27 13.13 2.08 -3.32
CA LEU A 27 12.81 0.68 -3.67
C LEU A 27 13.91 -0.31 -3.28
N ASN A 28 15.18 0.11 -3.29
CA ASN A 28 16.27 -0.74 -2.82
C ASN A 28 16.15 -1.05 -1.31
N LEU A 29 15.64 -0.12 -0.50
CA LEU A 29 15.42 -0.33 0.94
C LEU A 29 14.36 -1.40 1.21
N PHE A 30 13.38 -1.56 0.31
CA PHE A 30 12.42 -2.68 0.38
C PHE A 30 13.11 -4.01 0.05
N LYS A 31 13.96 -4.07 -0.99
CA LYS A 31 14.70 -5.28 -1.36
C LYS A 31 15.61 -5.76 -0.22
N GLU A 32 16.26 -4.82 0.45
CA GLU A 32 17.14 -5.08 1.59
C GLU A 32 16.39 -5.27 2.92
N ARG A 33 15.05 -5.20 2.91
CA ARG A 33 14.19 -5.31 4.09
C ARG A 33 14.47 -4.27 5.19
N GLN A 34 15.06 -3.13 4.83
CA GLN A 34 15.23 -1.99 5.74
C GLN A 34 13.89 -1.26 5.95
N ILE A 35 12.99 -1.33 4.97
CA ILE A 35 11.61 -0.84 5.06
C ILE A 35 10.67 -2.02 4.82
N ILE A 36 9.73 -2.24 5.74
CA ILE A 36 8.75 -3.32 5.65
C ILE A 36 7.35 -2.70 5.77
N PRO A 37 6.46 -2.90 4.79
CA PRO A 37 5.09 -2.45 4.91
C PRO A 37 4.36 -3.29 5.96
N LEU A 38 3.70 -2.63 6.90
CA LEU A 38 2.83 -3.30 7.86
C LEU A 38 1.49 -3.57 7.17
N VAL A 39 1.28 -4.82 6.78
CA VAL A 39 0.00 -5.33 6.29
C VAL A 39 -0.73 -5.94 7.47
N ASP A 40 -1.93 -5.44 7.74
CA ASP A 40 -2.76 -5.91 8.84
C ASP A 40 -3.58 -7.13 8.41
N GLN A 41 -4.27 -7.00 7.27
CA GLN A 41 -5.08 -8.07 6.72
C GLN A 41 -5.09 -8.05 5.20
N VAL A 42 -5.15 -9.26 4.63
CA VAL A 42 -5.38 -9.49 3.21
C VAL A 42 -6.79 -10.08 3.06
N PHE A 43 -7.60 -9.48 2.20
CA PHE A 43 -8.93 -9.96 1.86
C PHE A 43 -8.92 -10.44 0.41
N PRO A 44 -9.63 -11.53 0.08
CA PRO A 44 -9.89 -11.85 -1.30
C PRO A 44 -10.78 -10.76 -1.93
N LEU A 45 -10.68 -10.54 -3.24
CA LEU A 45 -11.38 -9.45 -3.92
C LEU A 45 -12.91 -9.50 -3.70
N GLU A 46 -13.48 -10.70 -3.63
CA GLU A 46 -14.91 -10.92 -3.33
C GLU A 46 -15.35 -10.37 -1.97
N ASP A 47 -14.43 -10.23 -1.02
CA ASP A 47 -14.67 -9.72 0.32
C ASP A 47 -14.40 -8.21 0.46
N VAL A 48 -14.35 -7.46 -0.65
CA VAL A 48 -14.12 -6.01 -0.66
C VAL A 48 -15.04 -5.22 0.28
N CYS A 49 -16.31 -5.64 0.42
CA CYS A 49 -17.25 -5.02 1.35
C CYS A 49 -16.80 -5.16 2.81
N LYS A 50 -16.26 -6.32 3.21
CA LYS A 50 -15.74 -6.54 4.56
C LYS A 50 -14.47 -5.73 4.79
N ALA A 51 -13.58 -5.67 3.79
CA ALA A 51 -12.38 -4.84 3.85
C ALA A 51 -12.71 -3.35 4.07
N HIS A 52 -13.75 -2.85 3.39
CA HIS A 52 -14.24 -1.48 3.59
C HIS A 52 -14.83 -1.25 4.98
N GLN A 53 -15.63 -2.19 5.49
CA GLN A 53 -16.18 -2.10 6.86
C GLN A 53 -15.08 -2.01 7.92
N MET A 54 -14.01 -2.81 7.79
CA MET A 54 -12.86 -2.75 8.69
C MET A 54 -12.05 -1.46 8.52
N MET A 55 -11.92 -0.95 7.30
CA MET A 55 -11.31 0.36 7.05
C MET A 55 -12.08 1.48 7.75
N GLU A 56 -13.41 1.43 7.72
CA GLU A 56 -14.30 2.43 8.33
C GLU A 56 -14.30 2.33 9.86
N SER A 57 -14.20 1.13 10.44
CA SER A 57 -14.14 0.95 11.90
C SER A 57 -12.86 1.54 12.52
N SER A 58 -11.82 1.80 11.71
CA SER A 58 -10.51 2.27 12.16
C SER A 58 -9.83 1.34 13.18
N GLU A 59 -10.25 0.07 13.24
CA GLU A 59 -9.67 -0.95 14.13
C GLU A 59 -8.34 -1.51 13.57
N HIS A 60 -8.07 -1.27 12.29
CA HIS A 60 -6.91 -1.81 11.60
C HIS A 60 -5.63 -0.99 11.83
N PHE A 61 -4.49 -1.67 11.96
CA PHE A 61 -3.18 -1.01 12.05
C PHE A 61 -2.28 -1.40 10.88
N GLY A 62 -2.20 -0.51 9.90
CA GLY A 62 -1.40 -0.71 8.69
C GLY A 62 -2.26 -0.77 7.43
N LYS A 63 -1.86 -1.60 6.47
CA LYS A 63 -2.51 -1.74 5.17
C LYS A 63 -3.49 -2.91 5.15
N LEU A 64 -4.69 -2.64 4.61
CA LEU A 64 -5.61 -3.66 4.13
C LEU A 64 -5.34 -3.88 2.64
N VAL A 65 -5.14 -5.13 2.24
CA VAL A 65 -4.79 -5.49 0.86
C VAL A 65 -5.92 -6.35 0.27
N LEU A 66 -6.28 -6.07 -0.98
CA LEU A 66 -7.18 -6.93 -1.76
C LEU A 66 -6.35 -7.83 -2.67
N GLN A 67 -6.51 -9.14 -2.51
CA GLN A 67 -5.90 -10.14 -3.37
C GLN A 67 -6.78 -10.38 -4.59
N VAL A 68 -6.25 -10.03 -5.77
CA VAL A 68 -6.95 -10.15 -7.06
C VAL A 68 -6.69 -11.48 -7.77
N ASP A 69 -5.60 -12.16 -7.42
CA ASP A 69 -5.24 -13.46 -7.98
C ASP A 69 -5.50 -14.58 -6.97
N GLN A 70 -6.30 -15.57 -7.36
CA GLN A 70 -6.44 -16.84 -6.64
C GLN A 70 -5.21 -17.73 -6.85
N THR A 71 -4.00 -17.17 -6.73
CA THR A 71 -2.81 -17.98 -6.66
C THR A 71 -2.79 -18.56 -5.26
N GLN A 72 -3.26 -19.81 -5.13
CA GLN A 72 -2.94 -20.64 -3.98
C GLN A 72 -1.43 -20.53 -3.78
N ASP A 73 -1.00 -20.06 -2.61
CA ASP A 73 0.39 -20.14 -2.20
C ASP A 73 0.83 -21.60 -2.41
N VAL A 74 1.67 -21.82 -3.42
CA VAL A 74 2.38 -23.09 -3.55
C VAL A 74 3.32 -23.12 -2.35
N GLN A 75 2.99 -24.01 -1.41
CA GLN A 75 3.80 -24.40 -0.26
C GLN A 75 5.28 -24.54 -0.59
#